data_AF-A0AAW4U4F5-F1
#
_entry.id   AF-A0AAW4U4F5-F1
#
_cell.length_a   1.000
_cell.length_b   1.000
_cell.length_c   1.000
_cell.angle_alpha   90.00
_cell.angle_beta   90.00
_cell.angle_gamma   90.00
#
_symmetry.space_group_name_H-M   'P 1'
#
loop_
_entity.id
_entity.type
_entity.pdbx_description
1 polymer ?
#
loop_
_entity_poly.entity_id
_entity_poly.type
_entity_poly.pdbx_seq_one_letter_code
_entity_poly.pdbx_strand_id
1 'polypeptide(L)'
;MKQVNILLKSNGEVKRIITDKKMSVNEYTDILNCDYIDIKGLKLDELNISLVFDDEFLFTDKAINKKASVLFGYKQHGEVLCGDVMVQKDVETSYGIISVGFSEEEATVIEAYIKNLKYEQIKFIKQKPCMNFIPF
;
A
#
# COMPACT_ATOMS: atom_id res chain seq x y z
N MET A 1 -12.26 -18.51 -6.31
CA MET A 1 -10.96 -18.30 -7.00
C MET A 1 -10.04 -17.66 -5.98
N LYS A 2 -8.81 -18.17 -5.81
CA LYS A 2 -7.86 -17.60 -4.86
C LYS A 2 -7.50 -16.18 -5.29
N GLN A 3 -7.41 -15.28 -4.32
CA GLN A 3 -6.98 -13.90 -4.47
C GLN A 3 -5.64 -13.75 -3.76
N VAL A 4 -4.72 -13.01 -4.38
CA VAL A 4 -3.40 -12.76 -3.85
C VAL A 4 -3.25 -11.27 -3.59
N ASN A 5 -3.08 -10.87 -2.34
CA ASN A 5 -2.62 -9.52 -2.00
C ASN A 5 -1.11 -9.55 -1.74
N ILE A 6 -0.41 -8.47 -2.05
CA ILE A 6 1.04 -8.38 -1.86
C ILE A 6 1.32 -7.47 -0.67
N LEU A 7 1.88 -8.03 0.39
CA LEU A 7 2.27 -7.29 1.58
C LEU A 7 3.72 -6.82 1.46
N LEU A 8 3.91 -5.51 1.45
CA LEU A 8 5.21 -4.85 1.51
C LEU A 8 5.54 -4.57 2.96
N LYS A 9 6.45 -5.37 3.53
CA LYS A 9 6.92 -5.15 4.90
C LYS A 9 7.84 -3.92 4.95
N SER A 10 7.74 -3.14 6.01
CA SER A 10 8.59 -1.97 6.25
C SER A 10 10.10 -2.30 6.28
N ASN A 11 10.45 -3.54 6.63
CA ASN A 11 11.82 -4.07 6.61
C ASN A 11 12.34 -4.40 5.18
N GLY A 12 11.51 -4.24 4.15
CA GLY A 12 11.84 -4.51 2.75
C GLY A 12 11.45 -5.90 2.23
N GLU A 13 10.96 -6.80 3.10
CA GLU A 13 10.40 -8.10 2.70
C GLU A 13 9.10 -7.94 1.89
N VAL A 14 8.84 -8.86 0.97
CA VAL A 14 7.62 -8.92 0.17
C VAL A 14 6.97 -10.28 0.41
N LYS A 15 5.70 -10.28 0.83
CA LYS A 15 4.93 -11.51 1.11
C LYS A 15 3.65 -11.56 0.28
N ARG A 16 3.19 -12.76 -0.04
CA ARG A 16 1.85 -13.01 -0.57
C ARG A 16 0.89 -13.31 0.58
N ILE A 17 -0.28 -12.68 0.55
CA ILE A 17 -1.42 -13.00 1.41
C ILE A 17 -2.49 -13.60 0.51
N ILE A 18 -2.70 -14.91 0.64
CA ILE A 18 -3.61 -15.67 -0.22
C ILE A 18 -4.93 -15.89 0.52
N THR A 19 -6.03 -15.46 -0.08
CA THR A 19 -7.38 -15.58 0.49
C THR A 19 -8.36 -16.14 -0.54
N ASP A 20 -9.44 -16.77 -0.08
CA ASP A 20 -10.51 -17.27 -0.96
C ASP A 20 -11.61 -16.23 -1.22
N LYS A 21 -11.51 -15.07 -0.57
CA LYS A 21 -12.48 -13.97 -0.59
C LYS A 21 -11.77 -12.62 -0.52
N LYS A 22 -12.53 -11.55 -0.81
CA LYS A 22 -12.13 -10.18 -0.48
C LYS A 22 -11.92 -10.06 1.04
N MET A 23 -10.83 -9.40 1.43
CA MET A 23 -10.54 -9.12 2.84
C MET A 23 -11.51 -8.07 3.41
N SER A 24 -11.87 -8.26 4.67
CA SER A 24 -12.58 -7.29 5.50
C SER A 24 -11.63 -6.24 6.08
N VAL A 25 -12.18 -5.11 6.53
CA VAL A 25 -11.41 -4.04 7.20
C VAL A 25 -10.61 -4.60 8.38
N ASN A 26 -11.23 -5.44 9.21
CA ASN A 26 -10.56 -6.07 10.36
C ASN A 26 -9.34 -6.92 9.95
N GLU A 27 -9.43 -7.64 8.83
CA GLU A 27 -8.29 -8.43 8.33
C GLU A 27 -7.14 -7.50 7.86
N TYR A 28 -7.43 -6.32 7.30
CA TYR A 28 -6.38 -5.34 6.98
C TYR A 28 -5.76 -4.75 8.24
N THR A 29 -6.56 -4.28 9.20
CA THR A 29 -6.07 -3.68 10.45
C THR A 29 -5.21 -4.65 11.26
N ASP A 30 -5.60 -5.92 11.33
CA ASP A 30 -4.83 -6.97 12.01
C ASP A 30 -3.47 -7.20 11.33
N ILE A 31 -3.43 -7.25 9.99
CA ILE A 31 -2.19 -7.50 9.23
C ILE A 31 -1.25 -6.29 9.25
N LEU A 32 -1.80 -5.09 9.15
CA LEU A 32 -1.07 -3.82 9.11
C LEU A 32 -0.74 -3.27 10.51
N ASN A 33 -1.30 -3.90 11.55
CA ASN A 33 -1.16 -3.54 12.95
C ASN A 33 -1.48 -2.05 13.19
N CYS A 34 -2.70 -1.64 12.83
CA CYS A 34 -3.22 -0.27 12.95
C CYS A 34 -4.72 -0.28 13.25
N ASP A 35 -5.24 0.83 13.76
CA ASP A 35 -6.66 0.97 14.05
C ASP A 35 -7.45 1.51 12.85
N TYR A 36 -6.82 2.34 12.02
CA TYR A 36 -7.42 2.94 10.83
C TYR A 36 -6.57 2.72 9.59
N ILE A 37 -7.24 2.48 8.47
CA ILE A 37 -6.60 2.31 7.16
C ILE A 37 -7.09 3.39 6.19
N ASP A 38 -6.20 3.80 5.29
CA ASP A 38 -6.57 4.51 4.07
C ASP A 38 -6.25 3.64 2.85
N ILE A 39 -6.98 3.86 1.76
CA ILE A 39 -6.84 3.14 0.50
C ILE A 39 -6.61 4.15 -0.61
N LYS A 40 -5.42 4.10 -1.22
CA LYS A 40 -5.10 4.93 -2.39
C LYS A 40 -4.99 4.11 -3.66
N GLY A 41 -5.87 4.40 -4.62
CA GLY A 41 -5.77 3.90 -5.99
C GLY A 41 -4.64 4.59 -6.77
N LEU A 42 -3.96 3.81 -7.59
CA LEU A 42 -2.93 4.23 -8.54
C LEU A 42 -3.00 3.40 -9.82
N LYS A 43 -2.42 3.94 -10.89
CA LYS A 43 -2.33 3.26 -12.17
C LYS A 43 -0.90 2.82 -12.43
N LEU A 44 -0.70 1.52 -12.58
CA LEU A 44 0.58 0.93 -12.94
C LEU A 44 0.48 0.34 -14.35
N ASP A 45 0.99 1.07 -15.33
CA ASP A 45 0.79 0.79 -16.75
C ASP A 45 -0.70 0.61 -17.10
N GLU A 46 -1.12 -0.59 -17.49
CA GLU A 46 -2.52 -0.93 -17.80
C GLU A 46 -3.30 -1.49 -16.59
N LEU A 47 -2.63 -1.70 -15.45
CA LEU A 47 -3.25 -2.27 -14.26
C LEU A 47 -3.58 -1.18 -13.22
N ASN A 48 -4.84 -1.14 -12.79
CA ASN A 48 -5.25 -0.32 -11.66
C ASN A 48 -5.00 -1.10 -10.37
N ILE A 49 -4.21 -0.52 -9.47
CA ILE A 49 -3.88 -1.10 -8.17
C ILE A 49 -4.21 -0.11 -7.06
N SER A 50 -4.36 -0.59 -5.85
CA SER A 50 -4.46 0.27 -4.66
C SER A 50 -3.48 -0.16 -3.57
N LEU A 51 -3.05 0.83 -2.79
CA LEU A 51 -2.28 0.64 -1.57
C LEU A 51 -3.22 0.80 -0.37
N VAL A 52 -3.20 -0.18 0.53
CA VAL A 52 -3.82 -0.10 1.85
C VAL A 52 -2.74 0.10 2.88
N PHE A 53 -2.85 1.16 3.67
CA PHE A 53 -1.84 1.52 4.67
C PHE A 53 -2.51 2.13 5.90
N ASP A 54 -1.76 2.19 6.99
CA ASP A 54 -2.17 2.80 8.26
C ASP A 54 -2.35 4.32 8.10
N ASP A 55 -3.56 4.85 8.22
CA ASP A 55 -3.83 6.29 8.06
C ASP A 55 -3.17 7.14 9.17
N GLU A 56 -2.81 6.50 10.29
CA GLU A 56 -2.23 7.16 11.46
C GLU A 56 -0.72 7.02 11.54
N PHE A 57 -0.05 6.51 10.50
CA PHE A 57 1.39 6.19 10.54
C PHE A 57 2.28 7.40 10.91
N LEU A 58 1.79 8.62 10.72
CA LEU A 58 2.46 9.87 11.09
C LEU A 58 2.50 10.09 12.62
N PHE A 59 1.53 9.55 13.35
CA PHE A 59 1.42 9.64 14.80
C PHE A 59 2.08 8.46 15.52
N THR A 60 2.63 7.50 14.78
CA THR A 60 3.32 6.31 15.31
C THR A 60 4.81 6.33 15.02
N ASP A 61 5.55 5.42 15.67
CA ASP A 61 6.99 5.20 15.45
C ASP A 61 7.29 4.26 14.27
N LYS A 62 6.27 3.90 13.48
CA LYS A 62 6.42 3.01 12.31
C LYS A 62 7.50 3.51 11.36
N ALA A 63 8.34 2.57 10.94
CA ALA A 63 9.45 2.81 10.03
C ALA A 63 8.98 3.12 8.60
N ILE A 64 9.76 3.93 7.88
CA ILE A 64 9.48 4.25 6.47
C ILE A 64 9.52 2.98 5.62
N ASN A 65 8.46 2.74 4.86
CA ASN A 65 8.41 1.68 3.87
C ASN A 65 8.90 2.22 2.52
N LYS A 66 10.19 2.03 2.25
CA LYS A 66 10.84 2.61 1.06
C LYS A 66 10.21 2.14 -0.25
N LYS A 67 9.90 0.84 -0.36
CA LYS A 67 9.26 0.25 -1.54
C LYS A 67 7.86 0.83 -1.76
N ALA A 68 7.03 0.80 -0.71
CA ALA A 68 5.69 1.36 -0.80
C ALA A 68 5.70 2.86 -1.09
N SER A 69 6.63 3.61 -0.50
CA SER A 69 6.78 5.05 -0.75
C SER A 69 7.14 5.33 -2.22
N VAL A 70 8.04 4.55 -2.81
CA VAL A 70 8.36 4.70 -4.25
C VAL A 70 7.15 4.38 -5.12
N LEU A 71 6.44 3.29 -4.80
CA LEU A 71 5.23 2.89 -5.52
C LEU A 71 4.11 3.94 -5.41
N PHE A 72 3.98 4.56 -4.24
CA PHE A 72 3.02 5.63 -3.96
C PHE A 72 3.32 6.92 -4.73
N GLY A 73 4.57 7.11 -5.16
CA GLY A 73 4.98 8.27 -5.95
C GLY A 73 5.91 9.23 -5.22
N TYR A 74 6.68 8.79 -4.22
CA TYR A 74 7.58 9.64 -3.41
C TYR A 74 8.41 10.63 -4.23
N LYS A 75 8.90 10.25 -5.42
CA LYS A 75 9.68 11.14 -6.29
C LYS A 75 8.90 12.35 -6.83
N GLN A 76 7.57 12.27 -6.86
CA GLN A 76 6.67 13.29 -7.41
C GLN A 76 6.16 14.24 -6.31
N HIS A 77 5.69 13.70 -5.19
CA HIS A 77 5.03 14.50 -4.15
C HIS A 77 5.78 14.50 -2.80
N GLY A 78 6.85 13.71 -2.65
CA GLY A 78 7.71 13.76 -1.46
C GLY A 78 7.11 13.11 -0.21
N GLU A 79 5.99 12.38 -0.33
CA GLU A 79 5.31 11.76 0.81
C GLU A 79 5.67 10.28 0.94
N VAL A 80 6.08 9.88 2.15
CA VAL A 80 6.35 8.49 2.48
C VAL A 80 5.11 7.80 3.03
N LEU A 81 5.09 6.49 2.86
CA LEU A 81 4.25 5.58 3.65
C LEU A 81 5.12 4.92 4.71
N CYS A 82 4.59 4.77 5.92
CA CYS A 82 5.28 4.09 7.03
C CYS A 82 4.50 2.85 7.47
N GLY A 83 5.22 1.87 8.01
CA GLY A 83 4.65 0.58 8.38
C GLY A 83 4.54 -0.40 7.21
N ASP A 84 3.83 -1.49 7.42
CA ASP A 84 3.55 -2.42 6.34
C ASP A 84 2.46 -1.85 5.43
N VAL A 85 2.49 -2.18 4.14
CA VAL A 85 1.53 -1.69 3.14
C VAL A 85 1.05 -2.86 2.30
N MET A 86 -0.26 -2.98 2.13
CA MET A 86 -0.86 -3.98 1.25
C MET A 86 -1.02 -3.41 -0.16
N VAL A 87 -0.74 -4.22 -1.18
CA VAL A 87 -1.02 -3.92 -2.58
C VAL A 87 -2.07 -4.90 -3.08
N GLN A 88 -3.07 -4.37 -3.79
CA GLN A 88 -4.20 -5.12 -4.33
C GLN A 88 -4.66 -4.49 -5.65
N LYS A 89 -5.56 -5.12 -6.40
CA LYS A 89 -6.09 -4.56 -7.65
C LYS A 89 -7.41 -3.84 -7.43
N ASP A 90 -7.61 -2.80 -8.22
CA ASP A 90 -8.88 -2.10 -8.33
C ASP A 90 -9.64 -2.61 -9.57
N VAL A 91 -10.89 -3.01 -9.36
CA VAL A 91 -11.79 -3.54 -10.40
C VAL A 91 -13.00 -2.63 -10.50
N GLU A 92 -13.27 -2.16 -11.71
CA GLU A 92 -14.47 -1.39 -12.00
C GLU A 92 -15.69 -2.32 -12.07
N THR A 93 -16.76 -1.93 -11.39
CA THR A 93 -18.04 -2.64 -11.38
C THR A 93 -19.18 -1.67 -11.63
N SER A 94 -20.39 -2.18 -11.87
CA SER A 94 -21.60 -1.34 -11.98
C SER A 94 -21.90 -0.50 -10.74
N TYR A 95 -21.29 -0.81 -9.59
CA TYR A 95 -21.47 -0.09 -8.32
C TYR A 95 -20.29 0.83 -7.98
N GLY A 96 -19.34 0.98 -8.92
CA GLY A 96 -18.10 1.72 -8.72
C GLY A 96 -16.87 0.81 -8.62
N ILE A 97 -15.77 1.38 -8.15
CA ILE A 97 -14.48 0.68 -8.03
C ILE A 97 -14.47 -0.11 -6.73
N ILE A 98 -14.11 -1.39 -6.83
CA ILE A 98 -13.84 -2.25 -5.67
C ILE A 98 -12.39 -2.71 -5.69
N SER A 99 -11.76 -2.76 -4.53
CA SER A 99 -10.43 -3.35 -4.39
C SER A 99 -10.52 -4.83 -3.98
N VAL A 100 -9.76 -5.70 -4.66
CA VAL A 100 -9.69 -7.15 -4.45
C VAL A 100 -8.26 -7.64 -4.67
N GLY A 101 -7.93 -8.85 -4.24
CA GLY A 101 -6.61 -9.41 -4.54
C GLY A 101 -6.44 -9.80 -6.02
N PHE A 102 -5.18 -9.91 -6.44
CA PHE A 102 -4.75 -10.31 -7.78
C PHE A 102 -5.03 -11.80 -8.06
N SER A 103 -5.05 -12.17 -9.35
CA SER A 103 -4.81 -13.57 -9.76
C SER A 103 -3.33 -13.93 -9.52
N GLU A 104 -2.98 -15.22 -9.63
CA GLU A 104 -1.60 -15.67 -9.47
C GLU A 104 -0.66 -15.09 -10.55
N GLU A 105 -1.16 -14.96 -11.79
CA GLU A 105 -0.42 -14.38 -12.90
C GLU A 105 -0.19 -12.88 -12.67
N GLU A 106 -1.24 -12.13 -12.34
CA GLU A 106 -1.17 -10.71 -12.00
C GLU A 106 -0.21 -10.47 -10.81
N ALA A 107 -0.34 -11.26 -9.74
CA ALA A 107 0.51 -11.14 -8.56
C ALA A 107 2.00 -11.36 -8.90
N THR A 108 2.30 -12.32 -9.78
CA THR A 108 3.67 -12.59 -10.20
C THR A 108 4.27 -11.42 -10.98
N VAL A 109 3.48 -10.78 -11.85
CA VAL A 109 3.91 -9.58 -12.59
C VAL A 109 4.17 -8.42 -11.62
N ILE A 110 3.26 -8.18 -10.67
CA ILE A 110 3.37 -7.07 -9.72
C ILE A 110 4.54 -7.26 -8.75
N GLU A 111 4.76 -8.48 -8.26
CA GLU A 111 5.93 -8.78 -7.44
C GLU A 111 7.24 -8.55 -8.19
N ALA A 112 7.31 -8.95 -9.46
CA ALA A 112 8.49 -8.72 -10.29
C ALA A 112 8.74 -7.22 -10.48
N TYR A 113 7.69 -6.44 -10.74
CA TYR A 113 7.79 -4.98 -10.82
C TYR A 113 8.33 -4.39 -9.51
N ILE A 114 7.71 -4.72 -8.37
CA ILE A 114 8.07 -4.20 -7.05
C ILE A 114 9.50 -4.57 -6.65
N LYS A 115 9.94 -5.80 -6.96
CA LYS A 115 11.31 -6.25 -6.68
C LYS A 115 12.37 -5.48 -7.47
N ASN A 116 12.02 -4.95 -8.65
CA ASN A 116 12.92 -4.19 -9.52
C ASN A 116 12.85 -2.67 -9.29
N LEU A 117 12.03 -2.19 -8.35
CA LEU A 117 12.01 -0.78 -7.98
C LEU A 117 13.37 -0.34 -7.42
N LYS A 118 13.98 0.66 -8.05
CA LYS A 118 15.25 1.25 -7.62
C LYS A 118 15.01 2.44 -6.69
N TYR A 119 15.53 2.36 -5.48
CA TYR A 119 15.32 3.38 -4.45
C TYR A 119 16.51 3.59 -3.51
N GLU A 120 17.64 2.95 -3.77
CA GLU A 120 18.83 2.95 -2.92
C GLU A 120 19.44 4.34 -2.77
N GLN A 121 19.35 5.17 -3.82
CA GLN A 121 19.89 6.53 -3.84
C GLN A 121 18.90 7.58 -3.32
N ILE A 122 17.68 7.18 -2.95
CA ILE A 122 16.64 8.11 -2.51
C ILE A 122 16.82 8.35 -1.01
N LYS A 123 16.99 9.63 -0.63
CA LYS A 123 16.93 10.06 0.76
C LYS A 123 15.48 10.28 1.17
N PHE A 124 14.85 9.25 1.73
CA PHE A 124 13.50 9.35 2.27
C PHE A 124 13.47 10.19 3.55
N ILE A 125 12.45 11.04 3.67
CA ILE A 125 12.21 11.89 4.83
C ILE A 125 10.80 11.61 5.31
N LYS A 126 10.66 11.13 6.56
CA LYS A 126 9.35 10.99 7.21
C LYS A 126 8.79 12.39 7.44
N GLN A 127 7.54 12.62 7.01
CA GLN A 127 6.86 13.87 7.27
C GLN A 127 6.62 14.01 8.77
N LYS A 128 6.59 15.26 9.25
CA LYS A 128 6.14 15.54 10.61
C LYS A 128 4.63 15.76 10.58
N PRO A 129 3.89 15.36 11.62
CA PRO A 129 2.50 15.78 11.78
C PRO A 129 2.43 17.30 11.77
N CYS A 130 1.70 17.87 10.82
CA CYS A 130 1.43 19.30 10.78
C CYS A 130 0.00 19.53 11.28
N MET A 131 -0.17 19.69 12.60
CA MET A 131 -1.42 20.20 13.14
C MET A 131 -1.47 21.72 12.95
N ASN A 132 -1.83 22.18 11.75
CA ASN A 132 -2.36 23.52 11.61
C ASN A 132 -3.85 23.45 11.95
N PHE A 133 -4.18 23.58 13.24
CA PHE A 133 -5.55 23.87 13.65
C PHE A 133 -5.96 25.17 12.97
N ILE A 134 -6.95 25.11 12.09
CA ILE A 134 -7.70 26.31 11.69
C ILE A 134 -8.76 26.47 12.77
N PRO A 135 -8.62 27.41 13.73
CA PRO A 135 -9.69 27.69 14.66
C PRO A 135 -10.89 28.20 13.85
N PHE A 136 -12.04 27.55 14.03
CA PHE A 136 -13.34 28.03 13.56
C PHE A 136 -13.91 29.03 14.57
#